data_AF-U1RVW0-F1
#
_entry.id   AF-U1RVW0-F1
#
_cell.length_a   1.000
_cell.length_b   1.000
_cell.length_c   1.000
_cell.angle_alpha   90.00
_cell.angle_beta   90.00
_cell.angle_gamma   90.00
#
_symmetry.space_group_name_H-M   'P 1'
#
loop_
_entity.id
_entity.type
_entity.pdbx_description
1 polymer ?
#
loop_
_entity_poly.entity_id
_entity_poly.type
_entity_poly.pdbx_seq_one_letter_code
_entity_poly.pdbx_strand_id
1 'polypeptide(L)'
;MNVLDRLFQNIYSEFMGRRRTFIESEAIGSATAVFAERGFAGASVDDLVRATGVNRASLYGVFGSKDGLFQRCLTEALAALNPRAPRSESTDAAGAGHEELDLVLVALMELAPWDPAVRDALATTLHQAGVTAETLGRRLLERAGAAASSSATSAPAAAASPPA
;
A
#
# COMPACT_ATOMS: atom_id res chain seq x y z
N MET A 1 -0.30 29.82 7.63
CA MET A 1 -1.71 29.37 7.70
C MET A 1 -1.73 28.18 8.65
N ASN A 2 -2.40 28.30 9.79
CA ASN A 2 -2.15 27.44 10.96
C ASN A 2 -2.96 26.12 10.94
N VAL A 3 -2.28 25.06 11.37
CA VAL A 3 -2.78 23.67 11.60
C VAL A 3 -4.04 23.62 12.48
N LEU A 4 -4.30 24.67 13.27
CA LEU A 4 -5.39 24.79 14.23
C LEU A 4 -6.77 25.03 13.61
N ASP A 5 -6.85 25.50 12.36
CA ASP A 5 -8.14 25.77 11.71
C ASP A 5 -8.82 24.50 11.16
N ARG A 6 -8.07 23.40 10.96
CA ARG A 6 -8.66 22.09 10.59
C ARG A 6 -9.39 21.42 11.75
N LEU A 7 -9.04 21.73 12.99
CA LEU A 7 -9.65 21.11 14.18
C LEU A 7 -11.10 21.60 14.41
N PHE A 8 -11.49 22.74 13.83
CA PHE A 8 -12.86 23.25 13.92
C PHE A 8 -13.87 22.49 13.05
N GLN A 9 -13.42 21.79 12.00
CA GLN A 9 -14.26 20.88 11.21
C GLN A 9 -14.58 19.56 11.95
N ASN A 10 -13.91 19.32 13.08
CA ASN A 10 -13.93 18.04 13.78
C ASN A 10 -15.22 17.78 14.60
N ILE A 11 -16.04 18.81 14.88
CA ILE A 11 -17.21 18.67 15.77
C ILE A 11 -18.55 18.69 15.01
N TYR A 12 -18.66 19.38 13.86
CA TYR A 12 -19.87 19.35 13.01
C TYR A 12 -19.94 18.13 12.06
N SER A 13 -18.86 17.35 11.96
CA SER A 13 -18.80 16.13 11.14
C SER A 13 -19.05 14.85 11.95
N GLU A 14 -19.36 14.91 13.24
CA GLU A 14 -19.44 13.67 14.03
C GLU A 14 -20.63 12.76 13.71
N PHE A 15 -21.69 13.22 13.02
CA PHE A 15 -22.78 12.31 12.58
C PHE A 15 -22.83 12.09 11.06
N MET A 16 -22.33 13.04 10.25
CA MET A 16 -22.26 12.94 8.78
C MET A 16 -20.84 12.68 8.26
N GLY A 17 -19.83 13.17 8.98
CA GLY A 17 -18.42 12.89 8.76
C GLY A 17 -18.02 11.48 9.08
N ARG A 18 -18.54 10.83 10.13
CA ARG A 18 -18.21 9.41 10.39
C ARG A 18 -18.64 8.50 9.24
N ARG A 19 -19.81 8.76 8.64
CA ARG A 19 -20.24 8.07 7.43
C ARG A 19 -19.41 8.48 6.22
N ARG A 20 -19.10 9.76 6.05
CA ARG A 20 -18.25 10.26 4.96
C ARG A 20 -16.84 9.70 5.01
N THR A 21 -16.21 9.65 6.19
CA THR A 21 -14.88 9.08 6.41
C THR A 21 -14.90 7.57 6.23
N PHE A 22 -15.96 6.89 6.67
CA PHE A 22 -16.11 5.46 6.43
C PHE A 22 -16.23 5.14 4.93
N ILE A 23 -17.08 5.88 4.20
CA ILE A 23 -17.21 5.77 2.74
C ILE A 23 -15.90 6.13 2.03
N GLU A 24 -15.18 7.15 2.54
CA GLU A 24 -13.86 7.51 2.02
C GLU A 24 -12.84 6.39 2.23
N SER A 25 -12.79 5.79 3.43
CA SER A 25 -11.91 4.65 3.72
C SER A 25 -12.25 3.42 2.88
N GLU A 26 -13.54 3.10 2.68
CA GLU A 26 -13.95 2.01 1.78
C GLU A 26 -13.54 2.29 0.32
N ALA A 27 -13.71 3.53 -0.15
CA ALA A 27 -13.28 3.93 -1.47
C ALA A 27 -11.75 3.88 -1.62
N ILE A 28 -11.00 4.24 -0.58
CA ILE A 28 -9.53 4.17 -0.58
C ILE A 28 -9.06 2.71 -0.58
N GLY A 29 -9.70 1.82 0.20
CA GLY A 29 -9.39 0.39 0.16
C GLY A 29 -9.64 -0.20 -1.23
N SER A 30 -10.81 0.09 -1.81
CA SER A 30 -11.15 -0.38 -3.16
C SER A 30 -10.21 0.18 -4.24
N ALA A 31 -9.82 1.45 -4.14
CA ALA A 31 -8.86 2.07 -5.04
C ALA A 31 -7.45 1.50 -4.87
N THR A 32 -7.04 1.22 -3.62
CA THR A 32 -5.77 0.56 -3.28
C THR A 32 -5.68 -0.78 -3.99
N ALA A 33 -6.72 -1.62 -3.91
CA ALA A 33 -6.76 -2.91 -4.61
C ALA A 33 -6.61 -2.75 -6.14
N VAL A 34 -7.30 -1.77 -6.75
CA VAL A 34 -7.19 -1.50 -8.20
C VAL A 34 -5.78 -1.08 -8.59
N PHE A 35 -5.16 -0.16 -7.85
CA PHE A 35 -3.80 0.29 -8.13
C PHE A 35 -2.77 -0.79 -7.86
N ALA A 36 -2.95 -1.57 -6.77
CA ALA A 36 -2.12 -2.72 -6.46
C ALA A 36 -2.20 -3.73 -7.61
N GLU A 37 -3.38 -4.07 -8.12
CA GLU A 37 -3.53 -5.03 -9.22
C GLU A 37 -2.97 -4.50 -10.55
N ARG A 38 -3.34 -3.27 -10.95
CA ARG A 38 -3.14 -2.76 -12.32
C ARG A 38 -1.95 -1.82 -12.50
N GLY A 39 -1.30 -1.40 -11.41
CA GLY A 39 -0.32 -0.33 -11.42
C GLY A 39 -0.96 1.06 -11.52
N PHE A 40 -0.15 2.10 -11.35
CA PHE A 40 -0.63 3.49 -11.42
C PHE A 40 -0.93 3.88 -12.88
N ALA A 41 -0.05 3.56 -13.82
CA ALA A 41 -0.23 3.83 -15.24
C ALA A 41 -1.38 3.01 -15.84
N GLY A 42 -1.51 1.73 -15.45
CA GLY A 42 -2.52 0.81 -15.97
C GLY A 42 -3.94 1.03 -15.43
N ALA A 43 -4.09 1.62 -14.24
CA ALA A 43 -5.41 1.94 -13.69
C ALA A 43 -6.06 3.15 -14.41
N SER A 44 -7.27 2.96 -14.92
CA SER A 44 -8.09 4.05 -15.46
C SER A 44 -9.04 4.64 -14.41
N VAL A 45 -9.51 5.86 -14.65
CA VAL A 45 -10.51 6.50 -13.78
C VAL A 45 -11.83 5.72 -13.81
N ASP A 46 -12.18 5.08 -14.92
CA ASP A 46 -13.39 4.25 -15.00
C ASP A 46 -13.26 2.95 -14.20
N ASP A 47 -12.07 2.35 -14.14
CA ASP A 47 -11.81 1.22 -13.25
C ASP A 47 -11.98 1.62 -11.79
N LEU A 48 -11.45 2.80 -11.41
CA LEU A 48 -11.56 3.34 -10.06
C LEU A 48 -13.02 3.66 -9.69
N VAL A 49 -13.77 4.30 -10.59
CA VAL A 49 -15.22 4.56 -10.38
C VAL A 49 -16.00 3.26 -10.22
N ARG A 50 -15.70 2.25 -11.05
CA ARG A 50 -16.35 0.94 -11.00
C ARG A 50 -16.05 0.20 -9.69
N ALA A 51 -14.81 0.22 -9.23
CA ALA A 51 -14.40 -0.46 -8.01
C ALA A 51 -14.89 0.24 -6.74
N THR A 52 -14.80 1.57 -6.70
CA THR A 52 -15.16 2.36 -5.51
C THR A 52 -16.66 2.63 -5.39
N GLY A 53 -17.41 2.51 -6.49
CA GLY A 53 -18.82 2.95 -6.56
C GLY A 53 -19.00 4.47 -6.50
N VAL A 54 -17.91 5.24 -6.41
CA VAL A 54 -17.94 6.70 -6.35
C VAL A 54 -17.93 7.25 -7.77
N ASN A 55 -18.91 8.09 -8.11
CA ASN A 55 -18.95 8.71 -9.44
C ASN A 55 -17.72 9.60 -9.69
N ARG A 56 -17.38 9.77 -10.96
CA ARG A 56 -16.18 10.51 -11.41
C ARG A 56 -16.09 11.93 -10.82
N ALA A 57 -17.20 12.68 -10.79
CA ALA A 57 -17.24 14.04 -10.27
C ALA A 57 -16.94 14.09 -8.76
N SER A 58 -17.45 13.13 -7.99
CA SER A 58 -17.19 13.04 -6.55
C SER A 58 -15.77 12.58 -6.26
N LEU A 59 -15.24 11.65 -7.06
CA LEU A 59 -13.85 11.20 -6.96
C LEU A 59 -12.90 12.39 -7.17
N TYR A 60 -13.08 13.17 -8.24
CA TYR A 60 -12.29 14.39 -8.44
C TYR A 60 -12.58 15.48 -7.41
N GLY A 61 -13.82 15.60 -6.93
CA GLY A 61 -14.16 16.57 -5.89
C GLY A 61 -13.46 16.30 -4.55
N VAL A 62 -13.21 15.03 -4.22
CA VAL A 62 -12.54 14.63 -2.97
C VAL A 62 -11.02 14.56 -3.14
N PHE A 63 -10.56 13.89 -4.21
CA PHE A 63 -9.15 13.56 -4.38
C PHE A 63 -8.42 14.43 -5.39
N GLY A 64 -9.14 15.31 -6.11
CA GLY A 64 -8.59 16.22 -7.12
C GLY A 64 -8.26 15.53 -8.44
N SER A 65 -7.52 14.43 -8.39
CA SER A 65 -7.02 13.70 -9.56
C SER A 65 -6.79 12.21 -9.26
N LYS A 66 -6.42 11.44 -10.29
CA LYS A 66 -5.96 10.05 -10.13
C LYS A 66 -4.71 10.01 -9.26
N ASP A 67 -3.78 10.94 -9.48
CA ASP A 67 -2.56 11.12 -8.67
C ASP A 67 -2.89 11.40 -7.21
N GLY A 68 -3.83 12.31 -6.94
CA GLY A 68 -4.23 12.62 -5.56
C GLY A 68 -4.89 11.44 -4.85
N LEU A 69 -5.70 10.64 -5.56
CA LEU A 69 -6.24 9.40 -5.03
C LEU A 69 -5.14 8.37 -4.75
N PHE A 70 -4.20 8.18 -5.68
CA PHE A 70 -3.07 7.27 -5.50
C PHE A 70 -2.19 7.68 -4.31
N GLN A 71 -1.86 8.98 -4.18
CA GLN A 71 -1.09 9.50 -3.05
C GLN A 71 -1.80 9.23 -1.72
N ARG A 72 -3.13 9.36 -1.68
CA ARG A 72 -3.90 9.04 -0.48
C ARG A 72 -3.88 7.54 -0.17
N CYS A 73 -4.08 6.68 -1.16
CA CYS A 73 -3.95 5.22 -1.02
C CYS A 73 -2.56 4.85 -0.49
N LEU A 74 -1.51 5.40 -1.08
CA LEU A 74 -0.13 5.14 -0.68
C LEU A 74 0.15 5.60 0.77
N THR A 75 -0.38 6.76 1.15
CA THR A 75 -0.26 7.27 2.53
C THR A 75 -0.89 6.31 3.53
N GLU A 76 -2.09 5.79 3.23
CA GLU A 76 -2.80 4.85 4.11
C GLU A 76 -2.11 3.48 4.14
N ALA A 77 -1.65 2.98 2.99
CA ALA A 77 -0.87 1.73 2.91
C ALA A 77 0.43 1.81 3.74
N LEU A 78 1.19 2.90 3.61
CA LEU A 78 2.41 3.12 4.40
C LEU A 78 2.11 3.24 5.90
N ALA A 79 0.99 3.85 6.27
CA ALA A 79 0.56 3.92 7.67
C ALA A 79 0.19 2.53 8.21
N ALA A 80 -0.48 1.69 7.41
CA ALA A 80 -0.85 0.32 7.78
C ALA A 80 0.36 -0.61 7.96
N LEU A 81 1.46 -0.36 7.22
CA LEU A 81 2.73 -1.08 7.41
C LEU A 81 3.45 -0.73 8.71
N ASN A 82 3.06 0.35 9.40
CA ASN A 82 3.68 0.73 10.65
C ASN A 82 3.20 -0.20 11.79
N PRO A 83 4.08 -0.97 12.44
CA PRO A 83 3.70 -1.92 13.49
C PRO A 83 3.11 -1.26 14.75
N ARG A 84 3.26 0.07 14.89
CA ARG A 84 2.68 0.86 15.98
C ARG A 84 1.35 1.50 15.65
N ALA A 85 0.86 1.39 14.41
CA ALA A 85 -0.44 1.91 14.04
C ALA A 85 -1.56 1.08 14.72
N PRO A 86 -2.65 1.71 15.18
CA PRO A 86 -3.82 0.99 15.63
C PRO A 86 -4.37 0.18 14.45
N ARG A 87 -4.29 -1.16 14.53
CA ARG A 87 -4.89 -2.02 13.49
C ARG A 87 -6.41 -1.90 13.61
N SER A 88 -7.06 -1.42 12.57
CA SER A 88 -8.52 -1.49 12.49
C SER A 88 -8.91 -2.95 12.26
N GLU A 89 -9.84 -3.49 13.04
CA GLU A 89 -10.15 -4.93 13.14
C GLU A 89 -10.92 -5.50 11.93
N SER A 90 -10.84 -4.86 10.76
CA SER A 90 -11.79 -5.09 9.67
C SER A 90 -11.11 -5.24 8.31
N THR A 91 -10.13 -6.14 8.22
CA THR A 91 -9.72 -6.78 6.96
C THR A 91 -9.19 -8.17 7.32
N ASP A 92 -9.58 -9.17 6.55
CA ASP A 92 -9.04 -10.51 6.53
C ASP A 92 -7.50 -10.50 6.67
N ALA A 93 -7.05 -10.91 7.87
CA ALA A 93 -5.67 -10.72 8.35
C ALA A 93 -4.58 -11.41 7.49
N ALA A 94 -4.97 -12.26 6.54
CA ALA A 94 -4.06 -12.93 5.62
C ALA A 94 -3.71 -12.09 4.38
N GLY A 95 -4.53 -11.09 4.02
CA GLY A 95 -4.35 -10.24 2.83
C GLY A 95 -3.95 -8.80 3.12
N ALA A 96 -4.26 -8.30 4.33
CA ALA A 96 -4.11 -6.90 4.76
C ALA A 96 -2.66 -6.36 4.90
N GLY A 97 -1.67 -7.09 4.39
CA GLY A 97 -0.33 -6.57 4.19
C GLY A 97 0.16 -6.74 2.75
N HIS A 98 -0.50 -7.58 1.96
CA HIS A 98 -0.09 -7.88 0.59
C HIS A 98 -0.48 -6.76 -0.37
N GLU A 99 -1.68 -6.19 -0.20
CA GLU A 99 -2.16 -5.08 -1.03
C GLU A 99 -1.34 -3.81 -0.79
N GLU A 100 -0.99 -3.54 0.46
CA GLU A 100 -0.16 -2.41 0.88
C GLU A 100 1.26 -2.55 0.30
N LEU A 101 1.86 -3.74 0.42
CA LEU A 101 3.17 -4.01 -0.17
C LEU A 101 3.12 -3.96 -1.70
N ASP A 102 2.04 -4.43 -2.33
CA ASP A 102 1.86 -4.33 -3.78
C ASP A 102 1.76 -2.88 -4.24
N LEU A 103 1.01 -2.05 -3.52
CA LEU A 103 0.93 -0.62 -3.82
C LEU A 103 2.28 0.09 -3.62
N VAL A 104 3.03 -0.29 -2.59
CA VAL A 104 4.41 0.18 -2.39
C VAL A 104 5.31 -0.24 -3.55
N LEU A 105 5.24 -1.48 -4.01
CA LEU A 105 6.00 -1.95 -5.17
C LEU A 105 5.66 -1.13 -6.42
N VAL A 106 4.37 -0.86 -6.67
CA VAL A 106 3.94 0.02 -7.76
C VAL A 106 4.56 1.41 -7.61
N ALA A 107 4.50 2.02 -6.42
CA ALA A 107 5.08 3.34 -6.19
C ALA A 107 6.61 3.37 -6.39
N LEU A 108 7.32 2.32 -5.95
CA LEU A 108 8.76 2.17 -6.14
C LEU A 108 9.15 2.02 -7.62
N MET A 109 8.31 1.37 -8.43
CA MET A 109 8.60 1.11 -9.85
C MET A 109 8.14 2.25 -10.77
N GLU A 110 7.01 2.88 -10.48
CA GLU A 110 6.36 3.82 -11.41
C GLU A 110 6.52 5.29 -11.02
N LEU A 111 6.68 5.62 -9.73
CA LEU A 111 6.76 7.02 -9.28
C LEU A 111 8.16 7.38 -8.78
N ALA A 112 8.74 6.58 -7.89
CA ALA A 112 10.04 6.84 -7.28
C ALA A 112 11.20 7.07 -8.27
N PRO A 113 11.23 6.46 -9.48
CA PRO A 113 12.27 6.76 -10.46
C PRO A 113 12.25 8.20 -10.96
N TRP A 114 11.07 8.82 -11.00
CA TRP A 114 10.84 10.16 -11.58
C TRP A 114 10.67 11.26 -10.54
N ASP A 115 10.35 10.89 -9.30
CA ASP A 115 10.16 11.82 -8.19
C ASP A 115 11.07 11.46 -7.00
N PRO A 116 12.19 12.19 -6.80
CA PRO A 116 13.09 11.98 -5.67
C PRO A 116 12.41 12.16 -4.32
N ALA A 117 11.43 13.06 -4.19
CA ALA A 117 10.74 13.29 -2.92
C ALA A 117 9.89 12.06 -2.54
N VAL A 118 9.22 11.44 -3.51
CA VAL A 118 8.49 10.18 -3.30
C VAL A 118 9.46 9.06 -2.92
N ARG A 119 10.60 8.96 -3.61
CA ARG A 119 11.63 7.95 -3.30
C ARG A 119 12.15 8.06 -1.87
N ASP A 120 12.49 9.27 -1.43
CA ASP A 120 13.03 9.53 -0.10
C ASP A 120 11.98 9.27 1.00
N ALA A 121 10.73 9.65 0.74
CA ALA A 121 9.61 9.36 1.63
C ALA A 121 9.41 7.85 1.80
N LEU A 122 9.36 7.09 0.68
CA LEU A 122 9.23 5.64 0.70
C LEU A 122 10.39 4.98 1.44
N ALA A 123 11.64 5.36 1.14
CA ALA A 123 12.82 4.78 1.80
C ALA A 123 12.79 5.03 3.32
N THR A 124 12.42 6.24 3.74
CA THR A 124 12.31 6.60 5.16
C THR A 124 11.23 5.78 5.85
N THR A 125 10.02 5.70 5.29
CA THR A 125 8.90 5.01 5.93
C THR A 125 9.11 3.50 5.97
N LEU A 126 9.64 2.89 4.91
CA LEU A 126 9.96 1.46 4.88
C LEU A 126 11.02 1.12 5.93
N HIS A 127 12.05 1.96 6.07
CA HIS A 127 13.06 1.80 7.12
C HIS A 127 12.44 1.87 8.52
N GLN A 128 11.59 2.86 8.78
CA GLN A 128 10.90 3.02 10.08
C GLN A 128 9.94 1.86 10.40
N ALA A 129 9.28 1.32 9.38
CA ALA A 129 8.39 0.16 9.51
C ALA A 129 9.16 -1.16 9.64
N GLY A 130 10.48 -1.18 9.39
CA GLY A 130 11.29 -2.39 9.40
C GLY A 130 11.05 -3.29 8.17
N VAL A 131 10.49 -2.74 7.09
CA VAL A 131 10.28 -3.47 5.83
C VAL A 131 11.63 -3.63 5.14
N THR A 132 12.04 -4.87 4.92
CA THR A 132 13.33 -5.20 4.31
C THR A 132 13.22 -5.38 2.80
N ALA A 133 14.36 -5.26 2.11
CA ALA A 133 14.45 -5.61 0.69
C ALA A 133 14.06 -7.07 0.42
N GLU A 134 14.33 -7.99 1.36
CA GLU A 134 13.91 -9.38 1.26
C GLU A 134 12.39 -9.53 1.29
N THR A 135 11.70 -8.81 2.19
CA THR A 135 10.23 -8.80 2.24
C THR A 135 9.63 -8.30 0.94
N LEU A 136 10.14 -7.18 0.41
CA LEU A 136 9.69 -6.62 -0.88
C LEU A 136 9.99 -7.57 -2.04
N GLY A 137 11.18 -8.17 -2.07
CA GLY A 137 11.57 -9.13 -3.11
C GLY A 137 10.72 -10.39 -3.11
N ARG A 138 10.43 -10.95 -1.92
CA ARG A 138 9.55 -12.11 -1.77
C ARG A 138 8.14 -11.80 -2.27
N ARG A 139 7.58 -10.65 -1.85
CA ARG A 139 6.26 -10.22 -2.30
C ARG A 139 6.20 -10.01 -3.81
N LEU A 140 7.23 -9.40 -4.39
CA LEU A 140 7.34 -9.20 -5.83
C LEU A 140 7.33 -10.53 -6.60
N LEU A 141 8.06 -11.54 -6.10
CA LEU A 141 8.08 -12.89 -6.70
C LEU A 141 6.70 -13.57 -6.62
N GLU A 142 6.07 -13.53 -5.44
CA GLU A 142 4.72 -14.07 -5.24
C GLU A 142 3.71 -13.42 -6.19
N ARG A 143 3.78 -12.09 -6.31
CA ARG A 143 2.93 -11.30 -7.22
C ARG A 143 3.17 -11.67 -8.69
N ALA A 144 4.40 -11.99 -9.07
CA ALA A 144 4.74 -12.47 -10.41
C ALA A 144 4.29 -13.92 -10.66
N GLY A 145 3.71 -14.60 -9.67
CA GLY A 145 3.39 -16.04 -9.74
C GLY A 145 4.63 -16.93 -9.73
N ALA A 146 5.82 -16.37 -9.46
CA ALA A 146 7.03 -17.15 -9.27
C ALA A 146 6.98 -17.75 -7.87
N ALA A 147 6.92 -19.08 -7.77
CA ALA A 147 7.13 -19.73 -6.49
C ALA A 147 8.47 -19.24 -5.94
N ALA A 148 8.45 -18.67 -4.73
CA ALA A 148 9.66 -18.51 -3.94
C ALA A 148 10.14 -19.92 -3.62
N SER A 149 10.86 -20.56 -4.55
CA SER A 149 11.46 -21.86 -4.32
C SER A 149 12.32 -21.70 -3.08
N SER A 150 11.86 -22.27 -1.97
CA SER A 150 12.69 -22.50 -0.82
C SER A 150 13.74 -23.51 -1.25
N SER A 151 14.83 -23.06 -1.84
CA SER A 151 16.05 -23.86 -1.89
C SER A 151 16.62 -23.87 -0.47
N ALA A 152 15.96 -24.64 0.40
CA ALA A 152 16.60 -25.20 1.57
C ALA A 152 17.70 -26.13 1.04
N THR A 153 18.93 -25.64 1.18
CA THR A 153 20.14 -26.40 1.51
C THR A 153 20.06 -27.93 1.35
N SER A 154 20.73 -28.44 0.33
CA SER A 154 21.51 -29.68 0.48
C SER A 154 22.89 -29.45 -0.12
N ALA A 155 23.73 -28.73 0.63
CA ALA A 155 25.18 -28.84 0.46
C ALA A 155 25.61 -30.23 1.00
N PRO A 156 26.63 -30.85 0.39
CA PRO A 156 26.86 -32.29 0.50
C PRO A 156 27.39 -32.65 1.88
N ALA A 157 26.87 -33.72 2.46
CA ALA A 157 27.53 -34.41 3.56
C ALA A 157 28.89 -34.90 3.05
N ALA A 158 29.94 -34.15 3.36
CA ALA A 158 31.32 -34.59 3.32
C ALA A 158 31.45 -35.78 4.27
N ALA A 159 31.24 -36.98 3.74
CA ALA A 159 31.61 -38.22 4.39
C ALA A 159 33.14 -38.33 4.35
N ALA A 160 33.70 -38.38 5.55
CA ALA A 160 35.10 -38.56 5.87
C ALA A 160 35.76 -39.71 5.07
N SER A 161 36.98 -39.45 4.60
CA SER A 161 38.00 -40.48 4.33
C SER A 161 38.78 -40.78 5.62
N PRO A 162 39.45 -41.96 5.70
CA PRO A 162 39.43 -42.85 6.87
C PRO A 162 40.65 -42.72 7.79
N PRO A 163 40.67 -43.44 8.93
CA PRO A 163 41.91 -43.88 9.55
C PRO A 163 42.11 -45.42 9.49
N ALA A 164 43.40 -45.78 9.35
CA ALA A 164 44.08 -47.09 9.33
C ALA A 164 44.18 -47.80 7.97
#